data_AF-W8VRF1-F1
#
_entry.id   AF-W8VRF1-F1
#
_cell.length_a   1.000
_cell.length_b   1.000
_cell.length_c   1.000
_cell.angle_alpha   90.00
_cell.angle_beta   90.00
_cell.angle_gamma   90.00
#
_symmetry.space_group_name_H-M   'P 1'
#
loop_
_entity.id
_entity.type
_entity.pdbx_description
1 polymer ?
#
loop_
_entity_poly.entity_id
_entity_poly.type
_entity_poly.pdbx_seq_one_letter_code
_entity_poly.pdbx_strand_id
1 'polypeptide(L)'
;MKTNLSLAIMSIFMLISSFSYASFPVERQAVVTVDPATSVETTSTVLSSPAAIAWSEDQTIAFVLWAIPVTGFLAGHRWFLGSPWLYNLLFIFTAGFFFVGWVIDGIDIITGRYPGL
;
A
#
# COMPACT_ATOMS: atom_id res chain seq x y z
N MET A 1 -0.40 37.74 3.90
CA MET A 1 -0.10 36.84 5.05
C MET A 1 -0.67 35.46 4.72
N LYS A 2 0.13 34.51 4.22
CA LYS A 2 -0.42 33.21 3.75
C LYS A 2 0.56 32.03 3.71
N THR A 3 1.83 32.24 4.07
CA THR A 3 2.87 31.19 4.11
C THR A 3 2.95 30.47 5.45
N ASN A 4 2.44 31.08 6.53
CA ASN A 4 2.56 30.56 7.89
C ASN A 4 1.87 29.20 8.07
N LEU A 5 0.69 29.03 7.45
CA LEU A 5 -0.06 27.76 7.52
C LEU A 5 0.60 26.67 6.67
N SER A 6 1.09 27.01 5.48
CA SER A 6 1.81 26.08 4.61
C SER A 6 3.10 25.57 5.27
N LEU A 7 3.86 26.47 5.90
CA LEU A 7 5.11 26.14 6.57
C LEU A 7 4.91 25.25 7.81
N ALA A 8 3.81 25.46 8.54
CA ALA A 8 3.43 24.62 9.69
C ALA A 8 2.99 23.21 9.27
N ILE A 9 2.28 23.07 8.15
CA ILE A 9 1.87 21.76 7.61
C ILE A 9 3.10 20.99 7.13
N MET A 10 4.05 21.67 6.48
CA MET A 10 5.27 21.02 5.97
C MET A 10 6.21 20.56 7.10
N SER A 11 6.29 21.32 8.22
CA SER A 11 7.10 20.89 9.37
C SER A 11 6.49 19.70 10.11
N ILE A 12 5.16 19.62 10.20
CA ILE A 12 4.47 18.47 10.81
C ILE A 12 4.73 17.19 10.00
N PHE A 13 4.70 17.28 8.67
CA PHE A 13 4.91 16.13 7.79
C PHE A 13 6.34 15.58 7.88
N MET A 14 7.34 16.46 7.98
CA MET A 14 8.75 16.08 8.16
C MET A 14 9.05 15.47 9.55
N LEU A 15 8.28 15.81 10.59
CA LEU A 15 8.48 15.24 11.92
C LEU A 15 7.97 13.80 12.07
N ILE A 16 6.96 13.44 11.27
CA ILE A 16 6.26 12.14 11.38
C ILE A 16 6.98 11.05 10.57
N SER A 17 7.83 11.41 9.59
CA SER A 17 8.60 10.46 8.78
C SER A 17 9.80 9.88 9.54
N SER A 18 9.53 8.98 10.48
CA SER A 18 10.57 8.12 11.08
C SER A 18 10.82 6.94 10.15
N PHE A 19 11.97 6.93 9.47
CA PHE A 19 12.40 5.80 8.65
C PHE A 19 12.84 4.63 9.56
N SER A 20 12.09 3.52 9.51
CA SER A 20 12.46 2.29 10.22
C SER A 20 13.51 1.53 9.41
N TYR A 21 14.75 1.49 9.89
CA TYR A 21 15.83 0.70 9.30
C TYR A 21 15.86 -0.68 9.96
N ALA A 22 15.53 -1.73 9.19
CA ALA A 22 15.76 -3.10 9.61
C ALA A 22 17.18 -3.51 9.17
N SER A 23 18.13 -3.46 10.10
CA SER A 23 19.48 -3.99 9.87
C SER A 23 19.50 -5.45 10.31
N PHE A 24 19.32 -6.36 9.37
CA PHE A 24 19.46 -7.79 9.63
C PHE A 24 20.93 -8.21 9.44
N PRO A 25 21.53 -8.97 10.36
CA PRO A 25 22.87 -9.50 10.19
C PRO A 25 22.97 -10.34 8.92
N VAL A 26 23.87 -9.99 8.01
CA VAL A 26 24.17 -10.80 6.81
C VAL A 26 25.29 -11.76 7.16
N GLU A 27 24.94 -13.02 7.42
CA GLU A 27 25.93 -14.09 7.47
C GLU A 27 26.42 -14.37 6.04
N ARG A 28 27.73 -14.22 5.80
CA ARG A 28 28.30 -14.45 4.48
C ARG A 28 28.36 -15.96 4.25
N GLN A 29 27.58 -16.46 3.31
CA GLN A 29 27.76 -17.84 2.86
C GLN A 29 29.13 -17.95 2.17
N ALA A 30 29.99 -18.82 2.70
CA ALA A 30 31.21 -19.21 2.02
C ALA A 30 30.83 -19.80 0.65
N VAL A 31 31.36 -19.20 -0.41
CA VAL A 31 31.16 -19.67 -1.79
C VAL A 31 31.78 -21.06 -1.91
N VAL A 32 30.95 -22.10 -1.90
CA VAL A 32 31.31 -23.40 -2.44
C VAL A 32 31.04 -23.34 -3.93
N THR A 33 32.10 -23.33 -4.72
CA THR A 33 32.06 -23.37 -6.18
C THR A 33 31.32 -24.63 -6.64
N VAL A 34 30.16 -24.45 -7.28
CA VAL A 34 29.52 -25.46 -8.11
C VAL A 34 29.14 -24.79 -9.44
N ASP A 35 29.89 -25.14 -10.48
CA ASP A 35 29.72 -24.68 -11.86
C ASP A 35 28.50 -25.34 -12.55
N PRO A 36 28.01 -24.79 -13.68
CA PRO A 36 26.62 -24.40 -13.83
C PRO A 36 25.86 -25.28 -14.84
N ALA A 37 24.76 -25.91 -14.41
CA ALA A 37 23.77 -26.46 -15.31
C ALA A 37 22.48 -26.81 -14.57
N THR A 38 21.63 -25.84 -14.24
CA THR A 38 20.23 -26.16 -13.90
C THR A 38 19.32 -24.98 -14.21
N SER A 39 18.24 -25.27 -14.92
CA SER A 39 17.14 -24.39 -15.28
C SER A 39 16.70 -23.52 -14.11
N VAL A 40 16.65 -22.21 -14.35
CA VAL A 40 15.98 -21.25 -13.48
C VAL A 40 14.48 -21.54 -13.55
N GLU A 41 14.02 -22.49 -12.74
CA GLU A 41 12.63 -22.46 -12.30
C GLU A 41 12.50 -21.25 -11.39
N THR A 42 11.69 -20.28 -11.81
CA THR A 42 11.19 -19.20 -10.97
C THR A 42 10.30 -19.82 -9.88
N THR A 43 10.92 -20.47 -8.89
CA THR A 43 10.27 -20.77 -7.64
C THR A 43 10.13 -19.43 -6.92
N SER A 44 8.95 -18.83 -7.04
CA SER A 44 8.52 -17.77 -6.12
C SER A 44 8.53 -18.38 -4.72
N THR A 45 9.65 -18.23 -4.03
CA THR A 45 9.77 -18.59 -2.62
C THR A 45 8.79 -17.70 -1.87
N VAL A 46 7.59 -18.23 -1.62
CA VAL A 46 6.57 -17.55 -0.83
C VAL A 46 7.13 -17.49 0.58
N LEU A 47 7.78 -16.39 0.92
CA LEU A 47 8.24 -16.07 2.27
C LEU A 47 7.00 -15.86 3.14
N SER A 48 6.35 -16.95 3.54
CA SER A 48 5.23 -16.94 4.46
C SER A 48 5.78 -16.89 5.88
N SER A 49 5.80 -15.69 6.46
CA SER A 49 5.96 -15.53 7.90
C SER A 49 4.61 -15.85 8.55
N PRO A 50 4.55 -16.72 9.58
CA PRO A 50 3.31 -17.01 10.32
C PRO A 50 2.63 -15.77 10.94
N ALA A 51 3.32 -14.63 11.00
CA ALA A 51 2.78 -13.37 11.50
C ALA A 51 2.06 -12.52 10.43
N ALA A 52 2.20 -12.84 9.15
CA ALA A 52 1.52 -12.12 8.08
C ALA A 52 0.09 -12.67 7.93
N ILE A 53 -0.92 -11.82 8.18
CA ILE A 53 -2.28 -12.10 7.74
C ILE A 53 -2.22 -12.34 6.23
N ALA A 54 -2.68 -13.50 5.78
CA ALA A 54 -2.67 -13.87 4.36
C ALA A 54 -3.71 -13.05 3.59
N TRP A 55 -3.39 -11.79 3.28
CA TRP A 55 -4.11 -10.98 2.32
C TRP A 55 -3.68 -11.34 0.91
N SER A 56 -4.60 -11.25 -0.06
CA SER A 56 -4.23 -11.39 -1.47
C SER A 56 -3.30 -10.24 -1.89
N GLU A 57 -2.53 -10.45 -2.95
CA GLU A 57 -1.65 -9.41 -3.49
C GLU A 57 -2.45 -8.14 -3.85
N ASP A 58 -3.59 -8.32 -4.52
CA ASP A 58 -4.50 -7.23 -4.87
C ASP A 58 -5.06 -6.51 -3.63
N GLN A 59 -5.36 -7.24 -2.55
CA GLN A 59 -5.83 -6.67 -1.28
C GLN A 59 -4.73 -5.86 -0.60
N THR A 60 -3.49 -6.34 -0.59
CA THR A 60 -2.36 -5.58 -0.04
C THR A 60 -2.12 -4.30 -0.82
N ILE A 61 -2.16 -4.35 -2.16
CA ILE A 61 -1.94 -3.19 -3.01
C ILE A 61 -3.08 -2.18 -2.82
N ALA A 62 -4.33 -2.64 -2.82
CA ALA A 62 -5.49 -1.80 -2.58
C ALA A 62 -5.46 -1.11 -1.21
N PHE A 63 -5.05 -1.84 -0.17
CA PHE A 63 -4.91 -1.29 1.18
C PHE A 63 -3.84 -0.19 1.23
N VAL A 64 -2.69 -0.41 0.60
CA VAL A 64 -1.60 0.60 0.53
C VAL A 64 -2.08 1.85 -0.22
N LEU A 65 -2.77 1.68 -1.34
CA LEU A 65 -3.34 2.79 -2.12
C LEU A 65 -4.40 3.58 -1.35
N TRP A 66 -5.17 2.91 -0.50
CA TRP A 66 -6.18 3.52 0.36
C TRP A 66 -5.57 4.27 1.57
N ALA A 67 -4.56 3.68 2.21
CA ALA A 67 -3.95 4.19 3.44
C ALA A 67 -3.11 5.46 3.21
N ILE A 68 -2.52 5.61 2.03
CA ILE A 68 -1.81 6.83 1.65
C ILE A 68 -2.87 7.90 1.32
N PRO A 69 -2.96 9.01 2.07
CA PRO A 69 -4.08 9.95 1.95
C PRO A 69 -4.17 10.59 0.56
N VAL A 70 -3.04 10.87 -0.09
CA VAL A 70 -3.02 11.47 -1.44
C VAL A 70 -3.70 10.55 -2.47
N THR A 71 -3.35 9.27 -2.47
CA THR A 71 -3.95 8.30 -3.39
C THR A 71 -5.34 7.87 -2.95
N GLY A 72 -5.60 7.77 -1.65
CA GLY A 72 -6.90 7.43 -1.08
C GLY A 72 -7.98 8.46 -1.43
N PHE A 73 -7.72 9.76 -1.22
CA PHE A 73 -8.67 10.82 -1.60
C PHE A 73 -8.86 10.98 -3.11
N LEU A 74 -7.86 10.61 -3.90
CA LEU A 74 -7.95 10.55 -5.37
C LEU A 74 -8.60 9.24 -5.87
N ALA A 75 -9.21 8.44 -4.99
CA ALA A 75 -9.84 7.16 -5.31
C ALA A 75 -8.88 6.12 -5.93
N GLY A 76 -7.58 6.19 -5.65
CA GLY A 76 -6.54 5.31 -6.19
C GLY A 76 -6.81 3.83 -5.98
N HIS A 77 -7.31 3.46 -4.79
CA HIS A 77 -7.74 2.08 -4.49
C HIS A 77 -8.92 1.64 -5.36
N ARG A 78 -9.85 2.54 -5.71
CA ARG A 78 -11.00 2.26 -6.58
C ARG A 78 -10.61 2.15 -8.05
N TRP A 79 -9.65 2.96 -8.50
CA TRP A 79 -9.10 2.90 -9.85
C TRP A 79 -8.35 1.59 -10.10
N PHE A 80 -7.54 1.16 -9.12
CA PHE A 80 -6.81 -0.11 -9.19
C PHE A 80 -7.77 -1.30 -9.30
N LEU A 81 -8.83 -1.32 -8.50
CA LEU A 81 -9.83 -2.40 -8.47
C LEU A 81 -10.90 -2.29 -9.59
N GLY A 82 -10.71 -1.40 -10.56
CA GLY A 82 -11.58 -1.32 -11.74
C GLY A 82 -13.00 -0.80 -11.49
N SER A 83 -13.20 -0.01 -10.44
CA SER A 83 -14.51 0.61 -10.15
C SER A 83 -14.95 1.55 -11.28
N PRO A 84 -16.27 1.69 -11.58
CA PRO A 84 -16.72 2.50 -12.70
C PRO A 84 -16.33 3.97 -12.56
N TRP A 85 -15.87 4.57 -13.66
CA TRP A 85 -15.27 5.91 -13.67
C TRP A 85 -16.15 7.00 -13.05
N LEU A 86 -17.47 6.97 -13.29
CA LEU A 86 -18.42 7.94 -12.75
C LEU A 86 -18.43 7.94 -11.21
N TYR A 87 -18.37 6.78 -10.57
CA TYR A 87 -18.35 6.67 -9.12
C TYR A 87 -17.03 7.17 -8.53
N ASN A 88 -15.91 6.97 -9.23
CA ASN A 88 -14.61 7.47 -8.79
C ASN A 88 -14.53 8.99 -8.87
N LEU A 89 -15.04 9.60 -9.95
CA LEU A 89 -15.15 11.06 -10.04
C LEU A 89 -16.05 11.61 -8.93
N LEU A 90 -17.21 11.00 -8.71
CA LEU A 90 -18.13 11.41 -7.66
C LEU A 90 -17.49 11.33 -6.27
N PHE A 91 -16.73 10.26 -5.98
CA PHE A 91 -15.95 10.12 -4.76
C PHE A 91 -14.95 11.27 -4.59
N ILE A 92 -14.18 11.61 -5.64
CA ILE A 92 -13.20 12.69 -5.58
C ILE A 92 -13.89 14.05 -5.34
N PHE A 93 -14.94 14.36 -6.10
CA PHE A 93 -15.66 15.64 -5.97
C PHE A 93 -16.40 15.80 -4.63
N THR A 94 -16.70 14.70 -3.95
CA THR A 94 -17.35 14.70 -2.63
C THR A 94 -16.38 14.48 -1.48
N ALA A 95 -15.07 14.55 -1.74
CA ALA A 95 -14.00 14.27 -0.77
C ALA A 95 -14.18 12.91 -0.06
N GLY A 96 -14.42 11.87 -0.85
CA GLY A 96 -14.66 10.50 -0.41
C GLY A 96 -16.08 10.22 0.11
N PHE A 97 -17.05 11.07 -0.21
CA PHE A 97 -18.37 11.20 0.42
C PHE A 97 -18.31 11.50 1.93
N PHE A 98 -17.85 12.71 2.24
CA PHE A 98 -17.73 13.25 3.62
C PHE A 98 -16.93 12.32 4.55
N PHE A 99 -15.81 11.76 4.06
CA PHE A 99 -14.95 10.83 4.81
C PHE A 99 -15.56 9.45 5.13
N VAL A 100 -16.89 9.34 5.22
CA VAL A 100 -17.58 8.09 5.56
C VAL A 100 -17.34 7.03 4.47
N GLY A 101 -17.43 7.41 3.19
CA GLY A 101 -17.13 6.49 2.10
C GLY A 101 -15.67 6.02 2.11
N TRP A 102 -14.73 6.88 2.51
CA TRP A 102 -13.33 6.49 2.67
C TRP A 102 -13.15 5.45 3.79
N VAL A 103 -13.85 5.58 4.92
CA VAL A 103 -13.79 4.58 6.01
C VAL A 103 -14.44 3.26 5.62
N ILE A 104 -15.60 3.29 4.95
CA ILE A 104 -16.30 2.08 4.48
C ILE A 104 -15.41 1.29 3.52
N ASP A 105 -14.80 1.98 2.53
CA ASP A 105 -13.88 1.36 1.59
C ASP A 105 -12.70 0.66 2.31
N GLY A 106 -12.15 1.28 3.36
CA GLY A 106 -11.07 0.69 4.16
C GLY A 106 -11.49 -0.59 4.89
N ILE A 107 -12.69 -0.59 5.50
CA ILE A 107 -13.24 -1.78 6.17
C ILE A 107 -13.46 -2.90 5.15
N ASP A 108 -14.00 -2.59 3.98
CA ASP A 108 -14.28 -3.58 2.94
C ASP A 108 -12.99 -4.15 2.34
N ILE A 109 -11.93 -3.36 2.20
CA ILE A 109 -10.60 -3.85 1.79
C ILE A 109 -9.99 -4.75 2.86
N ILE A 110 -10.03 -4.36 4.15
CA ILE A 110 -9.50 -5.18 5.25
C ILE A 110 -10.26 -6.50 5.37
N THR A 111 -11.57 -6.47 5.16
CA THR A 111 -12.44 -7.66 5.25
C THR A 111 -12.46 -8.50 3.96
N GLY A 112 -11.79 -8.06 2.89
CA GLY A 112 -11.78 -8.76 1.59
C GLY A 112 -13.15 -8.80 0.91
N ARG A 113 -14.04 -7.87 1.23
CA ARG A 113 -15.39 -7.78 0.65
C ARG A 113 -15.50 -6.73 -0.45
N TYR A 114 -14.44 -5.96 -0.68
CA TYR A 114 -14.46 -4.90 -1.66
C TYR A 114 -14.61 -5.48 -3.09
N PRO A 115 -15.50 -4.92 -3.93
CA PRO A 115 -15.68 -5.40 -5.30
C PRO A 115 -14.39 -5.27 -6.13
N GLY A 116 -13.88 -6.40 -6.65
CA GLY A 116 -12.65 -6.44 -7.45
C GLY A 116 -11.42 -6.97 -6.69
N LEU A 117 -11.56 -7.33 -5.42
CA LEU A 117 -10.60 -8.14 -4.65
C LEU A 117 -10.83 -9.66 -4.83
#